data_AF-A0A6J7P218-F1
#
_entry.id   AF-A0A6J7P218-F1
#
_cell.length_a   1.000
_cell.length_b   1.000
_cell.length_c   1.000
_cell.angle_alpha   90.00
_cell.angle_beta   90.00
_cell.angle_gamma   90.00
#
_symmetry.space_group_name_H-M   'P 1'
#
loop_
_entity.id
_entity.type
_entity.pdbx_description
1 polymer ?
#
loop_
_entity_poly.entity_id
_entity_poly.type
_entity_poly.pdbx_seq_one_letter_code
_entity_poly.pdbx_strand_id
1 'polypeptide(L)'
;MPGQLQHEYISKGRTIPDLIQRAQIDNDLTGTQEYMKSFSYPPNVSFRSVDEILCKNNTCRTTVGPNLATDLVVWDYGHVTESGALFLSKIIFKDIEDLISD
;
A
#
# COMPACT_ATOMS: atom_id res chain seq x y z
N MET A 1 11.39 4.33 -5.21
CA MET A 1 10.84 3.14 -5.93
C MET A 1 9.76 3.52 -6.96
N PRO A 2 8.73 4.30 -6.64
CA PRO A 2 7.84 5.01 -7.57
C PRO A 2 8.35 5.61 -8.86
N GLY A 3 9.31 6.52 -8.78
CA GLY A 3 9.91 7.09 -9.99
C GLY A 3 10.50 6.01 -10.89
N GLN A 4 10.98 4.91 -10.31
CA GLN A 4 11.52 3.77 -11.05
C GLN A 4 10.40 2.93 -11.68
N LEU A 5 9.29 2.66 -10.99
CA LEU A 5 8.13 1.98 -11.59
C LEU A 5 7.55 2.80 -12.74
N GLN A 6 7.31 4.09 -12.53
CA GLN A 6 6.81 4.99 -13.57
C GLN A 6 7.80 5.06 -14.75
N HIS A 7 9.09 5.21 -14.49
CA HIS A 7 10.10 5.27 -15.54
C HIS A 7 10.20 3.97 -16.33
N GLU A 8 10.29 2.82 -15.66
CA GLU A 8 10.47 1.52 -16.31
C GLU A 8 9.23 1.08 -17.09
N TYR A 9 8.04 1.43 -16.61
CA TYR A 9 6.83 0.86 -17.16
C TYR A 9 5.97 1.83 -17.95
N ILE A 10 5.88 3.09 -17.52
CA ILE A 10 5.18 4.13 -18.29
C ILE A 10 6.13 4.72 -19.33
N SER A 11 7.34 5.12 -18.95
CA SER A 11 8.25 5.79 -19.89
C SER A 11 8.95 4.81 -20.85
N LYS A 12 9.39 3.64 -20.36
CA LYS A 12 10.08 2.62 -21.20
C LYS A 12 9.15 1.54 -21.75
N GLY A 13 7.86 1.52 -21.36
CA GLY A 13 6.87 0.58 -21.89
C GLY A 13 7.12 -0.89 -21.55
N ARG A 14 7.82 -1.19 -20.45
CA ARG A 14 8.02 -2.58 -19.98
C ARG A 14 6.71 -3.13 -19.41
N THR A 15 6.58 -4.45 -19.37
CA THR A 15 5.45 -5.12 -18.72
C THR A 15 5.48 -4.90 -17.21
N ILE A 16 4.40 -4.34 -16.64
CA ILE A 16 4.25 -4.22 -15.18
C ILE A 16 3.93 -5.59 -14.60
N PRO A 17 4.72 -6.10 -13.65
CA PRO A 17 4.39 -7.32 -12.92
C PRO A 17 3.32 -7.04 -11.87
N ASP A 18 2.39 -7.95 -11.60
CA ASP A 18 1.34 -7.75 -10.59
C ASP A 18 1.88 -7.51 -9.16
N LEU A 19 3.05 -8.09 -8.86
CA LEU A 19 3.75 -7.97 -7.60
C LEU A 19 5.22 -7.63 -7.84
N ILE A 20 5.79 -6.79 -6.99
CA ILE A 20 7.22 -6.53 -6.94
C ILE A 20 7.76 -6.80 -5.54
N GLN A 21 9.03 -7.19 -5.45
CA GLN A 21 9.70 -7.25 -4.15
C GLN A 21 9.63 -5.90 -3.47
N ARG A 22 9.28 -5.92 -2.18
CA ARG A 22 9.25 -4.72 -1.33
C ARG A 22 10.58 -3.99 -1.43
N ALA A 23 10.53 -2.67 -1.53
CA ALA A 23 11.74 -1.85 -1.42
C ALA A 23 12.44 -2.16 -0.11
N GLN A 24 13.77 -2.24 -0.14
CA GLN A 24 14.50 -2.03 1.09
C GLN A 24 14.34 -0.56 1.48
N ILE A 25 13.89 -0.33 2.71
CA ILE A 25 13.73 1.01 3.28
C ILE A 25 14.83 1.14 4.30
N ASP A 26 15.90 1.76 3.85
CA ASP A 26 17.12 1.88 4.64
C ASP A 26 16.87 2.74 5.90
N ASN A 27 15.81 3.56 5.89
CA ASN A 27 15.40 4.45 6.96
C ASN A 27 14.25 3.93 7.86
N ASP A 28 13.76 2.71 7.68
CA ASP A 28 12.74 2.08 8.56
C ASP A 28 13.10 0.63 8.90
N LEU A 29 14.35 0.42 9.34
CA LEU A 29 14.94 -0.89 9.64
C LEU A 29 14.19 -1.69 10.72
N THR A 30 13.46 -1.01 11.62
CA THR A 30 12.76 -1.61 12.77
C THR A 30 11.24 -1.65 12.62
N GLY A 31 10.68 -1.17 11.51
CA GLY A 31 9.25 -1.26 11.23
C GLY A 31 8.41 -0.28 12.05
N THR A 32 8.29 0.96 11.57
CA THR A 32 7.34 1.96 12.08
C THR A 32 5.95 1.36 12.22
N GLN A 33 5.57 0.48 11.30
CA GLN A 33 4.35 -0.32 11.39
C GLN A 33 4.31 -1.23 12.63
N GLU A 34 5.37 -2.01 12.90
CA GLU A 34 5.42 -2.91 14.06
C GLU A 34 5.41 -2.12 15.37
N TYR A 35 6.08 -0.97 15.39
CA TYR A 35 5.99 -0.02 16.49
C TYR A 35 4.56 0.48 16.72
N MET A 36 3.86 0.92 15.67
CA MET A 36 2.47 1.38 15.77
C MET A 36 1.54 0.24 16.22
N LYS A 37 1.70 -0.97 15.69
CA LYS A 37 0.91 -2.15 16.12
C LYS A 37 1.08 -2.49 17.60
N SER A 38 2.23 -2.16 18.20
CA SER A 38 2.50 -2.45 19.60
C SER A 38 1.72 -1.56 20.58
N PHE A 39 1.05 -0.51 20.09
CA PHE A 39 0.34 0.43 20.95
C PHE A 39 -0.97 -0.16 21.48
N SER A 40 -1.26 0.15 22.75
CA SER A 40 -2.57 -0.12 23.34
C SER A 40 -3.51 1.03 22.97
N TYR A 41 -4.31 0.82 21.94
CA TYR A 41 -5.29 1.80 21.49
C TYR A 41 -6.51 1.83 22.43
N PRO A 42 -7.08 3.02 22.72
CA PRO A 42 -8.29 3.12 23.52
C PRO A 42 -9.48 2.45 22.81
N PRO A 43 -10.59 2.16 23.52
CA PRO A 43 -11.80 1.63 22.92
C PRO A 43 -12.24 2.47 21.70
N ASN A 44 -12.67 1.79 20.63
CA ASN A 44 -13.09 2.39 19.35
C ASN A 44 -11.97 3.08 18.55
N VAL A 45 -10.71 2.87 18.89
CA VAL A 45 -9.57 3.28 18.08
C VAL A 45 -8.80 2.04 17.65
N SER A 46 -8.50 1.95 16.35
CA SER A 46 -7.74 0.84 15.77
C SER A 46 -6.66 1.37 14.84
N PHE A 47 -5.50 0.72 14.85
CA PHE A 47 -4.47 0.94 13.84
C PHE A 47 -4.66 0.00 12.67
N ARG A 48 -4.56 0.56 11.47
CA ARG A 48 -4.57 -0.20 10.21
C ARG A 48 -3.34 0.16 9.39
N SER A 49 -2.52 -0.84 9.09
CA SER A 49 -1.33 -0.65 8.28
C SER A 49 -1.67 -0.64 6.79
N VAL A 50 -1.30 0.45 6.12
CA VAL A 50 -1.31 0.55 4.65
C VAL A 50 -0.39 -0.50 4.02
N ASP A 51 0.74 -0.81 4.67
CA ASP A 51 1.71 -1.78 4.17
C ASP A 51 1.12 -3.19 4.14
N GLU A 52 0.34 -3.60 5.16
CA GLU A 52 -0.36 -4.90 5.15
C GLU A 52 -1.47 -4.98 4.10
N ILE A 53 -2.05 -3.85 3.71
CA ILE A 53 -3.06 -3.81 2.65
C ILE A 53 -2.40 -3.96 1.27
N LEU A 54 -1.26 -3.30 1.06
CA LEU A 54 -0.58 -3.26 -0.23
C LEU A 54 0.43 -4.39 -0.43
N CYS A 55 0.95 -4.97 0.65
CA CYS A 55 2.01 -5.95 0.65
C CYS A 55 1.63 -7.21 1.43
N LYS A 56 2.08 -8.36 0.92
CA LYS A 56 2.03 -9.65 1.61
C LYS A 56 3.43 -10.23 1.61
N ASN A 57 3.94 -10.58 2.79
CA ASN A 57 5.34 -10.96 2.98
C ASN A 57 6.27 -9.85 2.44
N ASN A 58 7.24 -10.20 1.59
CA ASN A 58 8.16 -9.26 0.95
C ASN A 58 7.73 -8.85 -0.46
N THR A 59 6.44 -8.97 -0.80
CA THR A 59 5.92 -8.61 -2.13
C THR A 59 4.76 -7.64 -2.04
N CYS A 60 4.79 -6.58 -2.85
CA CYS A 60 3.82 -5.50 -2.85
C CYS A 60 3.11 -5.40 -4.20
N ARG A 61 1.83 -5.02 -4.16
CA ARG A 61 1.03 -4.74 -5.36
C ARG A 61 1.63 -3.56 -6.11
N THR A 62 1.71 -3.71 -7.43
CA THR A 62 2.13 -2.64 -8.34
C THR A 62 0.93 -1.97 -9.00
N THR A 63 -0.25 -2.60 -9.01
CA THR A 63 -1.46 -2.09 -9.67
C THR A 63 -2.74 -2.49 -8.92
N VAL A 64 -3.82 -1.72 -9.14
CA VAL A 64 -5.17 -1.96 -8.61
C VAL A 64 -6.22 -1.86 -9.71
N GLY A 65 -6.33 -2.87 -10.56
CA GLY A 65 -7.33 -2.93 -11.63
C GLY A 65 -6.74 -3.20 -13.01
N PRO A 66 -7.56 -3.16 -14.08
CA PRO A 66 -7.14 -3.53 -15.43
C PRO A 66 -6.45 -2.41 -16.22
N ASN A 67 -6.59 -1.14 -15.82
CA ASN A 67 -6.05 0.00 -16.56
C ASN A 67 -4.73 0.47 -15.96
N LEU A 68 -3.65 -0.02 -16.54
CA LEU A 68 -2.30 0.23 -16.05
C LEU A 68 -1.93 1.71 -15.84
N ALA A 69 -2.37 2.58 -16.74
CA ALA A 69 -2.01 4.00 -16.72
C ALA A 69 -2.64 4.71 -15.52
N THR A 70 -3.83 4.28 -15.10
CA THR A 70 -4.56 4.87 -13.96
C THR A 70 -4.40 4.07 -12.68
N ASP A 71 -4.13 2.76 -12.79
CA ASP A 71 -4.26 1.81 -11.70
C ASP A 71 -2.92 1.47 -11.05
N LEU A 72 -1.79 1.96 -11.59
CA LEU A 72 -0.47 1.75 -10.98
C LEU A 72 -0.47 2.27 -9.53
N VAL A 73 -0.13 1.42 -8.57
CA VAL A 73 0.07 1.79 -7.17
C VAL A 73 1.52 2.20 -6.99
N VAL A 74 1.71 3.51 -6.93
CA VAL A 74 3.01 4.12 -6.73
C VAL A 74 3.19 4.36 -5.24
N TRP A 75 3.55 3.32 -4.46
CA TRP A 75 3.90 3.49 -3.02
C TRP A 75 5.42 3.76 -2.88
N ASP A 76 5.81 5.01 -2.60
CA ASP A 76 7.22 5.44 -2.36
C ASP A 76 7.54 5.59 -0.88
N TYR A 77 6.76 4.99 0.03
CA TYR A 77 6.85 5.31 1.45
C TYR A 77 6.37 6.73 1.78
N GLY A 78 5.37 7.24 1.06
CA GLY A 78 4.72 8.51 1.43
C GLY A 78 3.53 8.90 0.55
N HIS A 79 3.51 8.46 -0.70
CA HIS A 79 2.47 8.78 -1.66
C HIS A 79 1.87 7.50 -2.24
N VAL A 80 0.62 7.60 -2.69
CA VAL A 80 -0.06 6.63 -3.56
C VAL A 80 -0.63 7.38 -4.75
N THR A 81 -0.90 6.68 -5.85
CA THR A 81 -1.74 7.23 -6.92
C THR A 81 -3.18 7.41 -6.44
N GLU A 82 -3.98 8.15 -7.20
CA GLU A 82 -5.41 8.31 -6.93
C GLU A 82 -6.13 6.95 -6.84
N SER A 83 -5.90 6.05 -7.79
CA SER A 83 -6.50 4.71 -7.76
C SER A 83 -6.02 3.88 -6.58
N GLY A 84 -4.74 3.99 -6.20
CA GLY A 84 -4.20 3.39 -4.99
C GLY A 84 -4.86 3.92 -3.72
N ALA A 85 -5.09 5.24 -3.64
CA ALA A 85 -5.81 5.86 -2.54
C ALA A 85 -7.26 5.37 -2.47
N LEU A 86 -7.97 5.34 -3.60
CA LEU A 86 -9.34 4.84 -3.67
C LEU A 86 -9.43 3.36 -3.24
N PHE A 87 -8.47 2.54 -3.66
CA PHE A 87 -8.36 1.14 -3.24
C PHE A 87 -8.17 1.02 -1.72
N LEU A 88 -7.24 1.79 -1.14
CA LEU A 88 -7.01 1.82 0.31
C LEU A 88 -8.26 2.27 1.06
N SER A 89 -8.90 3.36 0.63
CA SER A 89 -10.10 3.88 1.26
C SER A 89 -11.23 2.86 1.29
N LYS A 90 -11.47 2.13 0.20
CA LYS A 90 -12.51 1.08 0.16
C LYS A 90 -12.29 -0.01 1.21
N ILE A 91 -11.04 -0.44 1.40
CA ILE A 91 -10.69 -1.45 2.41
C ILE A 91 -10.87 -0.88 3.81
N ILE A 92 -10.38 0.33 4.06
CA ILE A 92 -10.51 0.98 5.38
C ILE A 92 -11.98 1.22 5.74
N PHE A 93 -12.81 1.68 4.79
CA PHE A 93 -14.25 1.84 5.04
C PHE A 93 -14.92 0.51 5.36
N LYS A 94 -14.55 -0.57 4.65
CA LYS A 94 -15.04 -1.90 4.99
C LYS A 94 -14.62 -2.33 6.40
N ASP A 95 -13.36 -2.11 6.78
CA ASP A 95 -12.88 -2.42 8.14
C ASP A 95 -13.70 -1.66 9.20
N ILE A 96 -14.07 -0.40 8.92
CA ILE A 96 -14.93 0.41 9.80
C ILE A 96 -16.35 -0.16 9.86
N GLU A 97 -16.95 -0.52 8.72
CA GLU A 97 -18.28 -1.13 8.64
C GLU A 97 -18.36 -2.43 9.45
N ASP A 98 -17.33 -3.26 9.35
CA ASP A 98 -17.25 -4.52 10.10
C ASP A 98 -17.13 -4.25 11.61
N LEU A 99 -16.40 -3.19 12.04
CA LEU A 99 -16.28 -2.80 13.45
C LEU A 99 -17.55 -2.22 14.10
N ILE A 100 -18.42 -1.58 13.30
CA ILE A 100 -19.69 -0.99 13.80
C ILE A 100 -20.89 -1.94 13.73
N SER A 101 -20.72 -3.09 13.07
CA SER A 101 -21.77 -4.09 12.89
C SER A 101 -21.81 -5.13 14.02
N ASP A 102 -20.81 -5.12 14.91
CA ASP A 102 -20.70 -5.92 16.14
C ASP A 102 -21.27 -5.17 17.38
#